data_AF-A0A9E0DYZ0-F1
#
_entry.id   AF-A0A9E0DYZ0-F1
#
_cell.length_a   1.000
_cell.length_b   1.000
_cell.length_c   1.000
_cell.angle_alpha   90.00
_cell.angle_beta   90.00
_cell.angle_gamma   90.00
#
_symmetry.space_group_name_H-M   'P 1'
#
loop_
_entity.id
_entity.type
_entity.pdbx_description
1 polymer ?
#
loop_
_entity_poly.entity_id
_entity_poly.type
_entity_poly.pdbx_seq_one_letter_code
_entity_poly.pdbx_strand_id
1 'polypeptide(L)'
;MANFASLGIDGSGSTRNRVTNAIALASQRTGVDFAYLLGQAKMESSLNPTARAGTSSATGLYQFVDQSWLGVISQHGQQYGLGWAADAIGQGANGRYYVADPVLRQQILDLRNHPETASIMAAEHAADNKAALEGRLGREAQPVDLYLAHFLGVGGAGKFLEVHDQNPSVSGATLFPSAARANRTIFYDKAGNPRTLADIRNNFAARLQQGTDGAMTGTIAPSDWVAARAANANFANASAALGGNDTADYAREQTQRLQNSIAAEDLIRPQPQTARLAYLMLATLGR
;
A
#
# COMPACT_ATOMS: atom_id res chain seq x y z
N MET A 1 39.48 31.20 -4.14
CA MET A 1 38.05 31.39 -3.87
C MET A 1 37.26 31.02 -5.11
N ALA A 2 36.49 29.93 -5.05
CA ALA A 2 35.50 29.58 -6.07
C ALA A 2 34.37 28.81 -5.37
N ASN A 3 33.15 29.33 -5.52
CA ASN A 3 31.93 28.94 -4.83
C ASN A 3 31.42 27.55 -5.25
N PHE A 4 31.19 26.66 -4.26
CA PHE A 4 30.39 25.44 -4.41
C PHE A 4 29.09 25.55 -3.60
N ALA A 5 28.34 26.61 -3.83
CA ALA A 5 27.01 26.80 -3.25
C ALA A 5 25.97 26.85 -4.38
N SER A 6 25.46 25.68 -4.80
CA SER A 6 24.10 25.47 -5.35
C SER A 6 23.95 24.10 -6.06
N LEU A 7 23.91 23.01 -5.30
CA LEU A 7 23.20 21.80 -5.73
C LEU A 7 22.13 21.55 -4.69
N GLY A 8 20.98 22.22 -4.88
CA GLY A 8 19.77 21.92 -4.16
C GLY A 8 19.33 20.49 -4.49
N ILE A 9 19.72 19.53 -3.66
CA ILE A 9 19.06 18.24 -3.60
C ILE A 9 17.72 18.50 -2.91
N ASP A 10 16.70 18.85 -3.69
CA ASP A 10 15.34 18.91 -3.20
C ASP A 10 14.95 17.50 -2.71
N GLY A 11 14.86 17.30 -1.39
CA GLY A 11 14.47 16.03 -0.76
C GLY A 11 13.12 15.47 -1.25
N SER A 12 12.30 16.31 -1.90
CA SER A 12 11.08 15.92 -2.59
C SER A 12 11.31 15.02 -3.81
N GLY A 13 12.40 15.22 -4.57
CA GLY A 13 12.76 14.38 -5.71
C GLY A 13 13.23 12.98 -5.28
N SER A 14 14.06 12.91 -4.23
CA SER A 14 14.50 11.65 -3.63
C SER A 14 13.34 10.83 -3.06
N THR A 15 12.40 11.49 -2.37
CA THR A 15 11.22 10.82 -1.79
C THR A 15 10.26 10.30 -2.87
N ARG A 16 10.00 11.08 -3.94
CA ARG A 16 9.16 10.62 -5.06
C ARG A 16 9.76 9.43 -5.80
N ASN A 17 11.08 9.44 -6.01
CA ASN A 17 11.78 8.31 -6.63
C ASN A 17 11.71 7.06 -5.74
N ARG A 18 11.86 7.22 -4.43
CA ARG A 18 11.70 6.13 -3.45
C ARG A 18 10.29 5.52 -3.48
N VAL A 19 9.25 6.36 -3.51
CA VAL A 19 7.85 5.90 -3.60
C VAL A 19 7.62 5.11 -4.89
N THR A 20 8.03 5.64 -6.04
CA THR A 20 7.81 4.99 -7.34
C THR A 20 8.52 3.63 -7.42
N ASN A 21 9.76 3.55 -6.92
CA ASN A 21 10.52 2.30 -6.87
C ASN A 21 9.88 1.26 -5.93
N ALA A 22 9.36 1.69 -4.78
CA ALA A 22 8.65 0.81 -3.85
C ALA A 22 7.39 0.20 -4.51
N ILE A 23 6.65 1.00 -5.27
CA ILE A 23 5.46 0.54 -6.00
C ILE A 23 5.84 -0.44 -7.11
N ALA A 24 6.91 -0.16 -7.86
CA ALA A 24 7.41 -1.05 -8.91
C ALA A 24 7.85 -2.41 -8.36
N LEU A 25 8.60 -2.42 -7.24
CA LEU A 25 9.03 -3.65 -6.59
C LEU A 25 7.83 -4.46 -6.06
N ALA A 26 6.84 -3.79 -5.48
CA ALA A 26 5.62 -4.43 -5.01
C ALA A 26 4.85 -5.11 -6.14
N SER A 27 4.66 -4.40 -7.26
CA SER A 27 4.06 -4.93 -8.48
C SER A 27 4.78 -6.20 -8.98
N GLN A 28 6.11 -6.15 -9.04
CA GLN A 28 6.92 -7.27 -9.51
C GLN A 28 6.79 -8.50 -8.60
N ARG A 29 6.75 -8.30 -7.27
CA ARG A 29 6.73 -9.40 -6.29
C ARG A 29 5.38 -10.11 -6.20
N THR A 30 4.28 -9.38 -6.33
CA THR A 30 2.93 -9.96 -6.15
C THR A 30 2.20 -10.22 -7.46
N GLY A 31 2.68 -9.66 -8.58
CA GLY A 31 2.02 -9.72 -9.88
C GLY A 31 0.84 -8.76 -10.03
N VAL A 32 0.57 -7.90 -9.04
CA VAL A 32 -0.43 -6.83 -9.16
C VAL A 32 0.09 -5.72 -10.07
N ASP A 33 -0.77 -5.18 -10.94
CA ASP A 33 -0.36 -4.19 -11.94
C ASP A 33 0.19 -2.90 -11.33
N PHE A 34 1.32 -2.42 -11.86
CA PHE A 34 2.00 -1.22 -11.41
C PHE A 34 1.13 0.02 -11.56
N ALA A 35 0.44 0.18 -12.70
CA ALA A 35 -0.38 1.36 -12.96
C ALA A 35 -1.57 1.43 -12.00
N TYR A 36 -2.18 0.28 -11.68
CA TYR A 36 -3.18 0.19 -10.62
C TYR A 36 -2.63 0.62 -9.25
N LEU A 37 -1.48 0.07 -8.81
CA LEU A 37 -0.89 0.42 -7.51
C LEU A 37 -0.49 1.90 -7.43
N LEU A 38 0.03 2.45 -8.53
CA LEU A 38 0.40 3.87 -8.64
C LEU A 38 -0.85 4.77 -8.63
N GLY A 39 -1.87 4.42 -9.40
CA GLY A 39 -3.14 5.13 -9.45
C GLY A 39 -3.84 5.13 -8.09
N GLN A 40 -3.86 4.00 -7.39
CA GLN A 40 -4.40 3.90 -6.04
C GLN A 40 -3.62 4.79 -5.06
N ALA A 41 -2.29 4.72 -5.04
CA ALA A 41 -1.46 5.57 -4.18
C ALA A 41 -1.66 7.08 -4.47
N LYS A 42 -1.85 7.45 -5.74
CA LYS A 42 -2.15 8.82 -6.13
C LYS A 42 -3.52 9.27 -5.62
N MET A 43 -4.53 8.43 -5.72
CA MET A 43 -5.89 8.75 -5.26
C MET A 43 -6.00 8.83 -3.74
N GLU A 44 -5.33 7.93 -3.04
CA GLU A 44 -5.43 7.83 -1.58
C GLU A 44 -4.62 8.93 -0.87
N SER A 45 -3.40 9.23 -1.33
CA SER A 45 -2.49 10.14 -0.61
C SER A 45 -1.80 11.19 -1.47
N SER A 46 -2.11 11.27 -2.76
CA SER A 46 -1.31 12.06 -3.72
C SER A 46 0.17 11.67 -3.75
N LEU A 47 0.48 10.38 -3.53
CA LEU A 47 1.84 9.83 -3.39
C LEU A 47 2.59 10.31 -2.14
N ASN A 48 1.90 10.85 -1.14
CA ASN A 48 2.49 11.23 0.13
C ASN A 48 2.53 10.01 1.08
N PRO A 49 3.73 9.48 1.42
CA PRO A 49 3.84 8.30 2.25
C PRO A 49 3.51 8.54 3.72
N THR A 50 3.38 9.80 4.16
CA THR A 50 3.01 10.15 5.55
C THR A 50 1.66 10.85 5.63
N ALA A 51 0.81 10.72 4.61
CA ALA A 51 -0.54 11.27 4.64
C ALA A 51 -1.36 10.67 5.79
N ARG A 52 -2.20 11.49 6.41
CA ARG A 52 -3.07 11.05 7.51
C ARG A 52 -4.45 11.67 7.36
N ALA A 53 -5.48 10.83 7.39
CA ALA A 53 -6.86 11.31 7.36
C ALA A 53 -7.23 11.94 8.71
N GLY A 54 -8.00 13.03 8.68
CA GLY A 54 -8.47 13.71 9.89
C GLY A 54 -9.65 13.01 10.59
N THR A 55 -10.35 12.10 9.90
CA THR A 55 -11.62 11.51 10.34
C THR A 55 -11.55 10.00 10.60
N SER A 56 -10.39 9.38 10.36
CA SER A 56 -10.20 7.94 10.53
C SER A 56 -8.74 7.64 10.92
N SER A 57 -8.42 6.36 11.15
CA SER A 57 -7.04 5.92 11.38
C SER A 57 -6.24 5.73 10.09
N ALA A 58 -6.82 6.05 8.93
CA ALA A 58 -6.18 5.90 7.64
C ALA A 58 -4.85 6.70 7.60
N THR A 59 -3.76 5.99 7.33
CA THR A 59 -2.40 6.55 7.30
C THR A 59 -1.61 5.98 6.14
N GLY A 60 -0.72 6.79 5.58
CA GLY A 60 0.31 6.38 4.63
C GLY A 60 -0.12 6.41 3.17
N LEU A 61 0.77 5.87 2.32
CA LEU A 61 0.65 5.91 0.86
C LEU A 61 -0.68 5.35 0.33
N TYR A 62 -1.21 4.33 0.99
CA TYR A 62 -2.44 3.62 0.62
C TYR A 62 -3.58 3.80 1.62
N GLN A 63 -3.45 4.78 2.51
CA GLN A 63 -4.45 5.14 3.51
C GLN A 63 -5.02 3.94 4.31
N PHE A 64 -4.18 2.97 4.65
CA PHE A 64 -4.59 1.82 5.45
C PHE A 64 -5.14 2.24 6.82
N VAL A 65 -6.32 1.74 7.16
CA VAL A 65 -6.88 1.82 8.52
C VAL A 65 -6.27 0.71 9.40
N ASP A 66 -6.27 0.93 10.72
CA ASP A 66 -5.59 0.06 11.69
C ASP A 66 -5.94 -1.42 11.53
N GLN A 67 -7.23 -1.78 11.41
CA GLN A 67 -7.64 -3.19 11.35
C GLN A 67 -7.18 -3.88 10.06
N SER A 68 -7.33 -3.21 8.91
CA SER A 68 -6.87 -3.76 7.64
C SER A 68 -5.35 -3.90 7.62
N TRP A 69 -4.63 -2.93 8.19
CA TRP A 69 -3.17 -2.99 8.29
C TRP A 69 -2.71 -4.18 9.13
N LEU A 70 -3.27 -4.35 10.34
CA LEU A 70 -2.93 -5.47 11.20
C LEU A 70 -3.28 -6.81 10.54
N GLY A 71 -4.41 -6.90 9.84
CA GLY A 71 -4.78 -8.12 9.12
C GLY A 71 -3.78 -8.50 8.04
N VAL A 72 -3.39 -7.54 7.19
CA VAL A 72 -2.44 -7.80 6.10
C VAL A 72 -1.05 -8.13 6.64
N ILE A 73 -0.58 -7.45 7.69
CA ILE A 73 0.70 -7.79 8.34
C ILE A 73 0.65 -9.17 8.99
N SER A 74 -0.46 -9.52 9.65
CA SER A 74 -0.64 -10.85 10.25
C SER A 74 -0.57 -11.96 9.21
N GLN A 75 -1.13 -11.74 8.02
CA GLN A 75 -1.19 -12.73 6.94
C GLN A 75 0.11 -12.84 6.13
N HIS A 76 0.72 -11.70 5.81
CA HIS A 76 1.82 -11.63 4.83
C HIS A 76 3.14 -11.18 5.43
N GLY A 77 3.15 -10.60 6.63
CA GLY A 77 4.32 -9.98 7.22
C GLY A 77 5.52 -10.92 7.33
N GLN A 78 5.31 -12.19 7.66
CA GLN A 78 6.38 -13.19 7.75
C GLN A 78 7.17 -13.32 6.44
N GLN A 79 6.49 -13.33 5.29
CA GLN A 79 7.10 -13.48 3.96
C GLN A 79 8.06 -12.34 3.61
N TYR A 80 7.90 -11.19 4.28
CA TYR A 80 8.64 -9.96 4.02
C TYR A 80 9.56 -9.54 5.17
N GLY A 81 9.93 -10.48 6.05
CA GLY A 81 10.84 -10.21 7.17
C GLY A 81 10.21 -9.43 8.32
N LEU A 82 8.87 -9.37 8.37
CA LEU A 82 8.09 -8.74 9.44
C LEU A 82 7.48 -9.79 10.38
N GLY A 83 8.16 -10.93 10.56
CA GLY A 83 7.68 -11.99 11.46
C GLY A 83 7.45 -11.50 12.89
N TRP A 84 8.35 -10.66 13.41
CA TRP A 84 8.18 -10.00 14.72
C TRP A 84 6.86 -9.22 14.85
N ALA A 85 6.36 -8.64 13.75
CA ALA A 85 5.12 -7.89 13.73
C ALA A 85 3.92 -8.83 13.56
N ALA A 86 4.01 -9.79 12.64
CA ALA A 86 2.96 -10.78 12.38
C ALA A 86 2.67 -11.63 13.62
N ASP A 87 3.71 -12.11 14.29
CA ASP A 87 3.61 -12.98 15.48
C ASP A 87 3.04 -12.24 16.70
N ALA A 88 3.22 -10.92 16.75
CA ALA A 88 2.67 -10.07 17.81
C ALA A 88 1.17 -9.76 17.62
N ILE A 89 0.60 -10.04 16.44
CA ILE A 89 -0.80 -9.76 16.13
C ILE A 89 -1.64 -10.98 16.46
N GLY A 90 -2.50 -10.83 17.46
CA GLY A 90 -3.56 -11.78 17.76
C GLY A 90 -4.87 -11.43 17.06
N GLN A 91 -5.76 -12.41 16.91
CA GLN A 91 -7.13 -12.20 16.47
C GLN A 91 -8.09 -12.63 17.58
N GLY A 92 -8.95 -11.71 18.01
CA GLY A 92 -9.95 -11.99 19.04
C GLY A 92 -11.11 -12.84 18.50
N ALA A 93 -11.95 -13.36 19.40
CA ALA A 93 -13.12 -14.19 19.03
C ALA A 93 -14.13 -13.47 18.11
N ASN A 94 -14.11 -12.13 18.08
CA ASN A 94 -14.91 -11.30 17.19
C ASN A 94 -14.25 -11.05 15.82
N GLY A 95 -13.14 -11.72 15.51
CA GLY A 95 -12.38 -11.56 14.28
C GLY A 95 -11.53 -10.29 14.20
N ARG A 96 -11.49 -9.44 15.24
CA ARG A 96 -10.68 -8.22 15.24
C ARG A 96 -9.23 -8.52 15.58
N TYR A 97 -8.33 -7.88 14.86
CA TYR A 97 -6.89 -7.95 15.11
C TYR A 97 -6.50 -7.03 16.26
N TYR A 98 -5.61 -7.50 17.12
CA TYR A 98 -5.06 -6.74 18.25
C TYR A 98 -3.57 -7.05 18.46
N VAL A 99 -2.88 -6.13 19.12
CA VAL A 99 -1.51 -6.31 19.60
C VAL A 99 -1.53 -5.94 21.07
N ALA A 100 -1.08 -6.85 21.94
CA ALA A 100 -1.22 -6.70 23.39
C ALA A 100 -0.36 -5.55 23.95
N ASP A 101 0.88 -5.42 23.46
CA ASP A 101 1.77 -4.33 23.82
C ASP A 101 1.42 -3.05 23.03
N PRO A 102 1.04 -1.94 23.69
CA PRO A 102 0.67 -0.70 23.01
C PRO A 102 1.84 -0.02 22.28
N VAL A 103 3.08 -0.17 22.76
CA VAL A 103 4.27 0.40 22.10
C VAL A 103 4.54 -0.38 20.82
N LEU A 104 4.54 -1.71 20.91
CA LEU A 104 4.71 -2.58 19.75
C LEU A 104 3.59 -2.37 18.73
N ARG A 105 2.34 -2.22 19.20
CA ARG A 105 1.20 -1.88 18.35
C ARG A 105 1.48 -0.63 17.53
N GLN A 106 1.97 0.44 18.16
CA GLN A 106 2.26 1.69 17.46
C GLN A 106 3.38 1.50 16.43
N GLN A 107 4.45 0.78 16.78
CA GLN A 107 5.54 0.48 15.84
C GLN A 107 5.05 -0.25 14.59
N ILE A 108 4.17 -1.25 14.77
CA ILE A 108 3.56 -1.98 13.66
C ILE A 108 2.72 -1.04 12.81
N LEU A 109 1.90 -0.19 13.43
CA LEU A 109 1.06 0.78 12.72
C LEU A 109 1.86 1.85 11.97
N ASP A 110 3.02 2.26 12.47
CA ASP A 110 3.90 3.26 11.85
C ASP A 110 4.60 2.76 10.59
N LEU A 111 4.63 1.44 10.37
CA LEU A 111 5.09 0.84 9.11
C LEU A 111 4.26 1.31 7.90
N ARG A 112 3.02 1.78 8.10
CA ARG A 112 2.20 2.43 7.05
C ARG A 112 2.87 3.65 6.42
N ASN A 113 3.75 4.32 7.17
CA ASN A 113 4.49 5.49 6.69
C ASN A 113 5.71 5.14 5.83
N HIS A 114 6.08 3.85 5.73
CA HIS A 114 7.25 3.39 5.00
C HIS A 114 6.82 2.95 3.59
N PRO A 115 7.22 3.65 2.51
CA PRO A 115 6.75 3.37 1.16
C PRO A 115 6.93 1.92 0.73
N GLU A 116 8.04 1.29 1.09
CA GLU A 116 8.36 -0.10 0.73
C GLU A 116 7.38 -1.08 1.38
N THR A 117 7.22 -1.00 2.70
CA THR A 117 6.30 -1.87 3.44
C THR A 117 4.85 -1.58 3.07
N ALA A 118 4.46 -0.32 2.95
CA ALA A 118 3.10 0.06 2.57
C ALA A 118 2.75 -0.43 1.16
N SER A 119 3.68 -0.36 0.20
CA SER A 119 3.44 -0.79 -1.18
C SER A 119 3.31 -2.30 -1.29
N ILE A 120 4.20 -3.07 -0.66
CA ILE A 120 4.12 -4.52 -0.73
C ILE A 120 2.87 -5.05 -0.02
N MET A 121 2.50 -4.49 1.15
CA MET A 121 1.27 -4.86 1.85
C MET A 121 0.01 -4.42 1.08
N ALA A 122 0.03 -3.28 0.39
CA ALA A 122 -1.06 -2.88 -0.49
C ALA A 122 -1.22 -3.84 -1.69
N ALA A 123 -0.10 -4.29 -2.25
CA ALA A 123 -0.09 -5.23 -3.35
C ALA A 123 -0.57 -6.62 -2.93
N GLU A 124 -0.16 -7.13 -1.77
CA GLU A 124 -0.70 -8.37 -1.20
C GLU A 124 -2.20 -8.27 -0.93
N HIS A 125 -2.64 -7.17 -0.30
CA HIS A 125 -4.05 -6.96 -0.04
C HIS A 125 -4.89 -6.90 -1.33
N ALA A 126 -4.34 -6.29 -2.38
CA ALA A 126 -4.98 -6.27 -3.69
C ALA A 126 -5.00 -7.66 -4.35
N ALA A 127 -3.94 -8.46 -4.20
CA ALA A 127 -3.88 -9.83 -4.70
C ALA A 127 -4.92 -10.74 -4.00
N ASP A 128 -5.04 -10.65 -2.67
CA ASP A 128 -6.07 -11.37 -1.90
C ASP A 128 -7.47 -10.98 -2.35
N ASN A 129 -7.72 -9.68 -2.50
CA ASN A 129 -9.00 -9.17 -2.97
C ASN A 129 -9.29 -9.64 -4.41
N LYS A 130 -8.28 -9.66 -5.28
CA LYS A 130 -8.39 -10.19 -6.65
C LYS A 130 -8.82 -11.64 -6.62
N ALA A 131 -8.09 -12.50 -5.92
CA ALA A 131 -8.38 -13.93 -5.84
C ALA A 131 -9.80 -14.20 -5.29
N ALA A 132 -10.19 -13.49 -4.22
CA ALA A 132 -11.52 -13.64 -3.63
C ALA A 132 -12.65 -13.16 -4.55
N LEU A 133 -12.46 -12.07 -5.29
CA LEU A 133 -13.44 -11.58 -6.26
C LEU A 133 -13.55 -12.53 -7.45
N GLU A 134 -12.44 -12.99 -8.01
CA GLU A 134 -12.43 -13.88 -9.18
C GLU A 134 -13.08 -15.22 -8.85
N GLY A 135 -12.77 -15.80 -7.69
CA GLY A 135 -13.41 -17.03 -7.22
C GLY A 135 -14.92 -16.88 -7.04
N ARG A 136 -15.41 -15.68 -6.69
CA ARG A 136 -16.83 -15.39 -6.51
C ARG A 136 -17.55 -15.08 -7.82
N LEU A 137 -16.91 -14.34 -8.72
CA LEU A 137 -17.53 -13.83 -9.96
C LEU A 137 -17.39 -14.80 -11.13
N GLY A 138 -16.42 -15.72 -11.10
CA GLY A 138 -16.14 -16.62 -12.21
C GLY A 138 -15.56 -15.93 -13.45
N ARG A 139 -15.02 -14.70 -13.28
CA ARG A 139 -14.35 -13.90 -14.31
C ARG A 139 -13.17 -13.16 -13.69
N GLU A 140 -12.25 -12.71 -14.52
CA GLU A 140 -11.13 -11.87 -14.09
C GLU A 140 -11.63 -10.56 -13.44
N ALA A 141 -10.99 -10.16 -12.34
CA ALA A 141 -11.28 -8.90 -11.67
C ALA A 141 -10.57 -7.75 -12.38
N GLN A 142 -11.33 -6.71 -12.70
CA GLN A 142 -10.76 -5.49 -13.30
C GLN A 142 -10.15 -4.56 -12.23
N PRO A 143 -9.24 -3.63 -12.59
CA PRO A 143 -8.68 -2.69 -11.63
C PRO A 143 -9.72 -1.89 -10.83
N VAL A 144 -10.85 -1.53 -11.47
CA VAL A 144 -11.98 -0.88 -10.79
C VAL A 144 -12.67 -1.80 -9.78
N ASP A 145 -12.70 -3.11 -10.02
CA ASP A 145 -13.29 -4.09 -9.11
C ASP A 145 -12.43 -4.20 -7.84
N LEU A 146 -11.10 -4.15 -7.98
CA LEU A 146 -10.15 -4.08 -6.85
C LEU A 146 -10.29 -2.76 -6.07
N TYR A 147 -10.48 -1.64 -6.77
CA TYR A 147 -10.69 -0.35 -6.11
C TYR A 147 -12.04 -0.28 -5.38
N LEU A 148 -13.08 -0.95 -5.91
CA LEU A 148 -14.34 -1.17 -5.19
C LEU A 148 -14.15 -2.05 -3.95
N ALA A 149 -13.32 -3.10 -4.02
CA ALA A 149 -12.99 -3.94 -2.86
C ALA A 149 -12.22 -3.17 -1.78
N HIS A 150 -11.32 -2.26 -2.16
CA HIS A 150 -10.67 -1.36 -1.22
C HIS A 150 -11.69 -0.49 -0.45
N PHE A 151 -12.69 0.05 -1.16
CA PHE A 151 -13.69 0.95 -0.58
C PHE A 151 -14.79 0.24 0.22
N LEU A 152 -15.41 -0.81 -0.34
CA LEU A 152 -16.54 -1.54 0.27
C LEU A 152 -16.11 -2.72 1.15
N GLY A 153 -14.84 -3.07 1.13
CA GLY A 153 -14.36 -4.39 1.53
C GLY A 153 -14.70 -5.46 0.48
N VAL A 154 -13.90 -6.52 0.43
CA VAL A 154 -14.01 -7.59 -0.58
C VAL A 154 -15.40 -8.25 -0.65
N GLY A 155 -16.03 -8.50 0.50
CA GLY A 155 -17.37 -9.08 0.56
C GLY A 155 -18.45 -8.14 0.01
N GLY A 156 -18.32 -6.84 0.30
CA GLY A 156 -19.21 -5.79 -0.22
C GLY A 156 -19.04 -5.58 -1.71
N ALA A 157 -17.81 -5.55 -2.21
CA ALA A 157 -17.51 -5.46 -3.63
C ALA A 157 -17.98 -6.69 -4.41
N GLY A 158 -17.80 -7.91 -3.87
CA GLY A 158 -18.35 -9.11 -4.49
C GLY A 158 -19.88 -9.04 -4.65
N LYS A 159 -20.59 -8.62 -3.60
CA LYS A 159 -22.05 -8.41 -3.65
C LYS A 159 -22.42 -7.33 -4.66
N PHE A 160 -21.65 -6.24 -4.69
CA PHE A 160 -21.86 -5.14 -5.63
C PHE A 160 -21.75 -5.64 -7.07
N LEU A 161 -20.68 -6.37 -7.38
CA LEU A 161 -20.34 -6.80 -8.74
C LEU A 161 -21.27 -7.89 -9.25
N GLU A 162 -21.67 -8.84 -8.40
CA GLU A 162 -22.69 -9.84 -8.77
C GLU A 162 -24.01 -9.19 -9.21
N VAL A 163 -24.50 -8.21 -8.43
CA VAL A 163 -25.75 -7.51 -8.76
C VAL A 163 -25.54 -6.59 -9.95
N HIS A 164 -24.40 -5.92 -10.05
CA HIS A 164 -24.05 -5.06 -11.18
C HIS A 164 -24.05 -5.83 -12.51
N ASP A 165 -23.46 -7.03 -12.54
CA ASP A 165 -23.32 -7.82 -13.75
C ASP A 165 -24.69 -8.36 -14.25
N GLN A 166 -25.66 -8.52 -13.35
CA GLN A 166 -27.04 -8.93 -13.68
C GLN A 166 -27.96 -7.75 -13.97
N ASN A 167 -27.88 -6.69 -13.16
CA ASN A 167 -28.72 -5.50 -13.26
C ASN A 167 -27.97 -4.23 -12.82
N PRO A 168 -27.25 -3.59 -13.75
CA PRO A 168 -26.44 -2.42 -13.44
C PRO A 168 -27.26 -1.18 -13.06
N SER A 169 -28.57 -1.17 -13.36
CA SER A 169 -29.47 -0.04 -13.10
C SER A 169 -29.96 0.04 -11.64
N VAL A 170 -29.66 -0.97 -10.81
CA VAL A 170 -30.07 -1.00 -9.39
C VAL A 170 -29.45 0.19 -8.65
N SER A 171 -30.24 0.82 -7.79
CA SER A 171 -29.76 1.88 -6.87
C SER A 171 -28.72 1.31 -5.90
N GLY A 172 -27.50 1.84 -5.96
CA GLY A 172 -26.45 1.47 -5.01
C GLY A 172 -26.82 1.84 -3.58
N ALA A 173 -27.56 2.94 -3.40
CA ALA A 173 -28.00 3.38 -2.08
C ALA A 173 -29.02 2.41 -1.45
N THR A 174 -29.84 1.77 -2.27
CA THR A 174 -30.77 0.73 -1.83
C THR A 174 -30.04 -0.55 -1.46
N LEU A 175 -29.01 -0.93 -2.23
CA LEU A 175 -28.24 -2.15 -2.00
C LEU A 175 -27.27 -2.05 -0.81
N PHE A 176 -26.74 -0.85 -0.54
CA PHE A 176 -25.75 -0.55 0.50
C PHE A 176 -26.13 0.67 1.36
N PRO A 177 -27.23 0.62 2.14
CA PRO A 177 -27.77 1.78 2.85
C PRO A 177 -26.80 2.37 3.89
N SER A 178 -26.02 1.53 4.57
CA SER A 178 -25.02 2.01 5.54
C SER A 178 -23.84 2.72 4.85
N ALA A 179 -23.31 2.16 3.76
CA ALA A 179 -22.25 2.79 2.98
C ALA A 179 -22.74 4.10 2.33
N ALA A 180 -23.99 4.14 1.87
CA ALA A 180 -24.61 5.32 1.28
C ALA A 180 -24.80 6.47 2.30
N ARG A 181 -25.15 6.15 3.55
CA ARG A 181 -25.19 7.15 4.63
C ARG A 181 -23.82 7.71 4.95
N ALA A 182 -22.80 6.86 5.02
CA ALA A 182 -21.43 7.29 5.32
C ALA A 182 -20.76 8.05 4.15
N ASN A 183 -21.12 7.71 2.90
CA ASN A 183 -20.44 8.19 1.70
C ASN A 183 -21.43 8.78 0.69
N ARG A 184 -22.22 9.78 1.11
CA ARG A 184 -23.31 10.34 0.29
C ARG A 184 -22.87 10.78 -1.11
N THR A 185 -21.68 11.37 -1.23
CA THR A 185 -21.16 11.87 -2.53
C THR A 185 -20.84 10.75 -3.53
N ILE A 186 -20.67 9.51 -3.04
CA ILE A 186 -20.47 8.32 -3.88
C ILE A 186 -21.79 7.74 -4.35
N PHE A 187 -22.79 7.70 -3.47
CA PHE A 187 -24.06 7.02 -3.70
C PHE A 187 -25.17 7.92 -4.26
N TYR A 188 -24.99 9.23 -4.24
CA TYR A 188 -25.96 10.20 -4.74
C TYR A 188 -25.29 11.21 -5.68
N ASP A 189 -26.07 11.77 -6.60
CA ASP A 189 -25.64 12.91 -7.41
C ASP A 189 -25.78 14.25 -6.63
N LYS A 190 -25.44 15.36 -7.28
CA LYS A 190 -25.54 16.70 -6.66
C LYS A 190 -26.99 17.15 -6.40
N ALA A 191 -27.95 16.61 -7.14
CA ALA A 191 -29.37 16.87 -6.95
C ALA A 191 -29.98 15.98 -5.85
N GLY A 192 -29.23 14.99 -5.34
CA GLY A 192 -29.66 14.06 -4.30
C GLY A 192 -30.29 12.78 -4.84
N ASN A 193 -30.30 12.55 -6.16
CA ASN A 193 -30.82 11.31 -6.73
C ASN A 193 -29.84 10.15 -6.47
N PRO A 194 -30.34 8.95 -6.16
CA PRO A 194 -29.49 7.78 -5.96
C PRO A 194 -28.83 7.37 -7.27
N ARG A 195 -27.53 7.08 -7.21
CA ARG A 195 -26.76 6.56 -8.33
C ARG A 195 -26.99 5.06 -8.50
N THR A 196 -26.98 4.61 -9.76
CA THR A 196 -27.02 3.19 -10.09
C THR A 196 -25.68 2.51 -9.80
N LEU A 197 -25.65 1.17 -9.79
CA LEU A 197 -24.38 0.44 -9.68
C LEU A 197 -23.45 0.77 -10.86
N ALA A 198 -23.99 0.91 -12.08
CA ALA A 198 -23.21 1.36 -13.23
C ALA A 198 -22.58 2.74 -13.01
N ASP A 199 -23.37 3.73 -12.55
CA ASP A 199 -22.85 5.07 -12.28
C ASP A 199 -21.72 5.05 -11.26
N ILE A 200 -21.90 4.28 -10.17
CA ILE A 200 -20.90 4.16 -9.12
C ILE A 200 -19.63 3.52 -9.69
N ARG A 201 -19.73 2.38 -10.38
CA ARG A 201 -18.57 1.69 -10.96
C ARG A 201 -17.84 2.58 -11.97
N ASN A 202 -18.56 3.26 -12.85
CA ASN A 202 -17.98 4.18 -13.83
C ASN A 202 -17.25 5.36 -13.16
N ASN A 203 -17.80 5.92 -12.08
CA ASN A 203 -17.12 6.97 -11.32
C ASN A 203 -15.84 6.46 -10.65
N PHE A 204 -15.82 5.23 -10.12
CA PHE A 204 -14.61 4.63 -9.56
C PHE A 204 -13.56 4.38 -10.65
N ALA A 205 -13.97 3.86 -11.81
CA ALA A 205 -13.08 3.66 -12.96
C ALA A 205 -12.46 4.99 -13.42
N ALA A 206 -13.27 6.06 -13.55
CA ALA A 206 -12.80 7.38 -13.94
C ALA A 206 -11.80 7.98 -12.93
N ARG A 207 -12.05 7.81 -11.63
CA ARG A 207 -11.13 8.24 -10.57
C ARG A 207 -9.79 7.49 -10.63
N LEU A 208 -9.83 6.17 -10.81
CA LEU A 208 -8.62 5.36 -10.91
C LEU A 208 -7.81 5.73 -12.16
N GLN A 209 -8.48 5.95 -13.30
CA GLN A 209 -7.83 6.42 -14.53
C GLN A 209 -7.19 7.79 -14.32
N GLN A 210 -7.90 8.75 -13.71
CA GLN A 210 -7.36 10.07 -13.40
C GLN A 210 -6.15 10.01 -12.46
N GLY A 211 -6.17 9.12 -11.47
CA GLY A 211 -5.03 8.88 -10.58
C GLY A 211 -3.82 8.34 -11.35
N THR A 212 -4.05 7.39 -12.24
CA THR A 212 -3.01 6.79 -13.09
C THR A 212 -2.41 7.82 -14.04
N ASP A 213 -3.25 8.54 -14.79
CA ASP A 213 -2.82 9.57 -15.75
C ASP A 213 -2.11 10.72 -15.03
N GLY A 214 -2.65 11.19 -13.90
CA GLY A 214 -2.04 12.25 -13.10
C GLY A 214 -0.70 11.84 -12.48
N ALA A 215 -0.53 10.56 -12.15
CA ALA A 215 0.75 10.03 -11.68
C ALA A 215 1.75 9.88 -12.84
N MET A 216 1.33 9.34 -13.99
CA MET A 216 2.17 9.14 -15.17
C MET A 216 2.65 10.48 -15.77
N THR A 217 1.74 11.44 -15.94
CA THR A 217 2.06 12.76 -16.54
C THR A 217 2.92 13.64 -15.62
N GLY A 218 2.84 13.42 -14.30
CA GLY A 218 3.57 14.21 -13.30
C GLY A 218 4.88 13.59 -12.82
N THR A 219 5.19 12.34 -13.19
CA THR A 219 6.28 11.56 -12.55
C THR A 219 7.26 10.91 -13.52
N ILE A 220 6.90 10.58 -14.77
CA ILE A 220 7.75 9.76 -15.65
C ILE A 220 7.64 10.25 -17.12
N ALA A 221 8.76 10.52 -17.80
CA ALA A 221 8.73 10.84 -19.23
C ALA A 221 8.38 9.58 -20.06
N PRO A 222 7.70 9.68 -21.22
CA PRO A 222 7.32 8.50 -22.03
C PRO A 222 8.49 7.57 -22.42
N SER A 223 9.71 8.10 -22.54
CA SER A 223 10.96 7.35 -22.76
C SER A 223 11.36 6.48 -21.56
N ASP A 224 11.04 6.94 -20.35
CA ASP A 224 11.38 6.27 -19.10
C ASP A 224 10.43 5.10 -18.83
N TRP A 225 9.24 5.06 -19.45
CA TRP A 225 8.34 3.90 -19.43
C TRP A 225 8.86 2.73 -20.29
N VAL A 226 9.41 3.02 -21.48
CA VAL A 226 10.08 2.01 -22.32
C VAL A 226 11.37 1.54 -21.65
N ALA A 227 12.11 2.46 -21.02
CA ALA A 227 13.29 2.13 -20.24
C ALA A 227 12.95 1.37 -18.94
N ALA A 228 11.83 1.63 -18.27
CA ALA A 228 11.37 0.89 -17.09
C ALA A 228 10.83 -0.49 -17.46
N ARG A 229 10.19 -0.65 -18.64
CA ARG A 229 9.78 -1.96 -19.17
C ARG A 229 10.96 -2.77 -19.69
N ALA A 230 11.98 -2.13 -20.27
CA ALA A 230 13.25 -2.76 -20.64
C ALA A 230 14.12 -3.05 -19.40
N ALA A 231 14.08 -2.18 -18.39
CA ALA A 231 14.70 -2.39 -17.09
C ALA A 231 13.97 -3.48 -16.32
N ASN A 232 12.64 -3.67 -16.46
CA ASN A 232 11.93 -4.83 -15.92
C ASN A 232 12.44 -6.15 -16.53
N ALA A 233 12.82 -6.16 -17.82
CA ALA A 233 13.48 -7.31 -18.44
C ALA A 233 14.94 -7.51 -17.97
N ASN A 234 15.68 -6.42 -17.75
CA ASN A 234 17.07 -6.48 -17.25
C ASN A 234 17.16 -6.70 -15.72
N PHE A 235 16.18 -6.25 -14.94
CA PHE A 235 16.02 -6.53 -13.51
C PHE A 235 15.41 -7.90 -13.28
N ALA A 236 14.59 -8.44 -14.18
CA ALA A 236 14.21 -9.85 -14.17
C ALA A 236 15.46 -10.75 -14.37
N ASN A 237 16.41 -10.32 -15.21
CA ASN A 237 17.72 -10.98 -15.35
C ASN A 237 18.64 -10.75 -14.13
N ALA A 238 18.60 -9.56 -13.51
CA ALA A 238 19.34 -9.29 -12.27
C ALA A 238 18.73 -10.01 -11.05
N SER A 239 17.40 -10.15 -10.98
CA SER A 239 16.69 -10.91 -9.94
C SER A 239 16.80 -12.41 -10.14
N ALA A 240 16.92 -12.88 -11.39
CA ALA A 240 17.31 -14.25 -11.70
C ALA A 240 18.78 -14.52 -11.31
N ALA A 241 19.65 -13.50 -11.35
CA ALA A 241 21.01 -13.57 -10.84
C ALA A 241 21.12 -13.42 -9.30
N LEU A 242 20.07 -12.88 -8.64
CA LEU A 242 19.95 -12.72 -7.17
C LEU A 242 19.04 -13.78 -6.52
N GLY A 243 18.56 -14.76 -7.29
CA GLY A 243 17.78 -15.89 -6.80
C GLY A 243 18.60 -16.76 -5.85
N GLY A 244 18.66 -16.37 -4.56
CA GLY A 244 19.28 -17.21 -3.54
C GLY A 244 19.38 -16.68 -2.11
N ASN A 245 19.46 -15.36 -1.83
CA ASN A 245 19.92 -14.92 -0.49
C ASN A 245 19.39 -13.59 0.10
N ASP A 246 18.39 -12.93 -0.48
CA ASP A 246 18.17 -11.48 -0.24
C ASP A 246 17.47 -11.04 1.07
N THR A 247 17.02 -11.93 1.96
CA THR A 247 16.41 -11.50 3.24
C THR A 247 17.43 -11.00 4.25
N ALA A 248 18.65 -11.57 4.23
CA ALA A 248 19.74 -11.15 5.10
C ALA A 248 20.32 -9.79 4.68
N ASP A 249 20.26 -9.46 3.39
CA ASP A 249 20.86 -8.24 2.85
C ASP A 249 19.95 -7.03 3.04
N TYR A 250 18.62 -7.19 2.96
CA TYR A 250 17.70 -6.12 3.38
C TYR A 250 17.87 -5.74 4.86
N ALA A 251 18.00 -6.74 5.74
CA ALA A 251 18.25 -6.50 7.16
C ALA A 251 19.61 -5.84 7.42
N ARG A 252 20.67 -6.25 6.71
CA ARG A 252 22.02 -5.65 6.80
C ARG A 252 22.06 -4.23 6.27
N GLU A 253 21.43 -3.96 5.13
CA GLU A 253 21.36 -2.62 4.54
C GLU A 253 20.58 -1.65 5.43
N GLN A 254 19.46 -2.08 6.01
CA GLN A 254 18.71 -1.27 6.96
C GLN A 254 19.50 -1.05 8.26
N THR A 255 20.23 -2.07 8.75
CA THR A 255 21.11 -1.97 9.92
C THR A 255 22.26 -0.99 9.68
N GLN A 256 22.94 -1.05 8.53
CA GLN A 256 24.00 -0.11 8.17
C GLN A 256 23.49 1.31 7.98
N ARG A 257 22.32 1.50 7.36
CA ARG A 257 21.72 2.83 7.21
C ARG A 257 21.33 3.44 8.55
N LEU A 258 20.80 2.63 9.46
CA LEU A 258 20.47 3.06 10.83
C LEU A 258 21.74 3.39 11.62
N GLN A 259 22.77 2.53 11.58
CA GLN A 259 24.06 2.78 12.22
C GLN A 259 24.74 4.07 11.72
N ASN A 260 24.66 4.36 10.42
CA ASN A 260 25.26 5.56 9.82
C ASN A 260 24.44 6.84 10.06
N SER A 261 23.20 6.71 10.57
CA SER A 261 22.28 7.83 10.82
C SER A 261 22.19 8.27 12.29
N ILE A 262 22.80 7.52 13.21
CA ILE A 262 22.76 7.78 14.65
C ILE A 262 24.09 8.44 15.07
N ALA A 263 24.03 9.63 15.68
CA ALA A 263 25.21 10.31 16.23
C ALA A 263 25.75 9.53 17.45
N ALA A 264 27.06 9.58 17.69
CA ALA A 264 27.70 8.83 18.79
C ALA A 264 27.11 9.16 20.18
N GLU A 265 26.64 10.40 20.39
CA GLU A 265 25.93 10.79 21.62
C GLU A 265 24.57 10.07 21.84
N ASP A 266 23.90 9.62 20.77
CA ASP A 266 22.57 9.00 20.85
C ASP A 266 22.60 7.48 21.12
N LEU A 267 23.77 6.85 21.07
CA LEU A 267 23.93 5.43 21.48
C LEU A 267 23.76 5.21 22.99
N ILE A 268 23.92 6.25 23.81
CA ILE A 268 23.99 6.16 25.28
C ILE A 268 22.61 6.37 25.93
N ARG A 269 21.61 6.86 25.18
CA ARG A 269 20.24 7.10 25.68
C ARG A 269 19.23 6.17 24.97
N PRO A 270 18.32 5.50 25.70
CA PRO A 270 17.30 4.67 25.08
C PRO A 270 16.33 5.55 24.29
N GLN A 271 16.39 5.44 22.96
CA GLN A 271 15.49 6.07 21.99
C GLN A 271 14.83 4.94 21.16
N PRO A 272 13.66 5.16 20.54
CA PRO A 272 12.97 4.16 19.73
C PRO A 272 13.83 3.57 18.60
N GLN A 273 14.77 4.37 18.08
CA GLN A 273 15.68 4.01 16.99
C GLN A 273 16.81 3.07 17.45
N THR A 274 17.32 3.26 18.68
CA THR A 274 18.35 2.37 19.27
C THR A 274 17.75 1.03 19.70
N ALA A 275 16.49 1.00 20.15
CA ALA A 275 15.76 -0.25 20.42
C ALA A 275 15.52 -1.07 19.15
N ARG A 276 15.15 -0.42 18.03
CA ARG A 276 14.99 -1.07 16.72
C ARG A 276 16.31 -1.63 16.19
N LEU A 277 17.41 -0.90 16.36
CA LEU A 277 18.74 -1.36 15.98
C LEU A 277 19.20 -2.57 16.82
N ALA A 278 19.00 -2.54 18.15
CA ALA A 278 19.36 -3.64 19.03
C ALA A 278 18.59 -4.94 18.71
N TYR A 279 17.30 -4.81 18.36
CA TYR A 279 16.46 -5.95 17.98
C TYR A 279 16.89 -6.58 16.64
N LEU A 280 17.23 -5.75 15.64
CA LEU A 280 17.74 -6.21 14.34
C LEU A 280 19.14 -6.85 14.45
N MET A 281 19.99 -6.35 15.35
CA MET A 281 21.30 -6.94 15.65
C MET A 281 21.15 -8.31 16.34
N LEU A 282 20.18 -8.47 17.24
CA LEU A 282 19.95 -9.75 17.93
C LEU A 282 19.40 -10.84 16.98
N ALA A 283 18.54 -10.45 16.04
CA ALA A 283 18.00 -11.36 15.02
C ALA A 283 19.05 -11.83 13.99
N THR A 284 20.16 -11.10 13.82
CA THR A 284 21.25 -11.47 12.91
C THR A 284 22.34 -12.31 13.56
N LEU A 285 22.41 -12.33 14.90
CA LEU A 285 23.41 -13.09 15.67
C LEU A 285 22.90 -14.46 16.16
N GLY A 286 21.63 -14.80 15.89
CA GLY A 286 21.00 -16.06 16.30
C GLY A 286 21.01 -17.18 15.25
N ARG A 287 22.12 -17.35 14.51
CA ARG A 287 22.36 -18.55 13.69
C ARG A 287 23.54 -19.34 14.23
#